data_AF-A0A967WR05-F1
#
_entry.id   AF-A0A967WR05-F1
#
_cell.length_a   1.000
_cell.length_b   1.000
_cell.length_c   1.000
_cell.angle_alpha   90.00
_cell.angle_beta   90.00
_cell.angle_gamma   90.00
#
_symmetry.space_group_name_H-M   'P 1'
#
loop_
_entity.id
_entity.type
_entity.pdbx_description
1 polymer ?
#
loop_
_entity_poly.entity_id
_entity_poly.type
_entity_poly.pdbx_seq_one_letter_code
_entity_poly.pdbx_strand_id
1 'polypeptide(L)' 'TLVVARDLLGQRLVRLIDGVRLSGRIVEVEAYVGEEDQASHARFGRTRRNAPMYGPPGH' A
#
# COMPACT_ATOMS: atom_id res chain seq x y z
N THR A 1 4.86 8.21 -2.56
CA THR A 1 3.50 7.70 -2.32
C THR A 1 2.45 8.23 -3.29
N LEU A 2 2.30 9.56 -3.47
CA LEU A 2 1.21 10.14 -4.28
C LEU A 2 1.15 9.68 -5.74
N VAL A 3 2.29 9.59 -6.42
CA VAL A 3 2.37 9.10 -7.81
C VAL A 3 1.86 7.67 -7.91
N VAL A 4 2.44 6.76 -7.10
CA VAL A 4 2.07 5.35 -7.07
C VAL A 4 0.59 5.14 -6.74
N ALA A 5 0.04 5.90 -5.79
CA ALA A 5 -1.39 5.81 -5.47
C ALA A 5 -2.26 6.05 -6.71
N ARG A 6 -1.98 7.11 -7.48
CA ARG A 6 -2.72 7.40 -8.73
C ARG A 6 -2.51 6.31 -9.78
N ASP A 7 -1.28 5.83 -9.94
CA ASP A 7 -0.94 4.81 -10.94
C ASP A 7 -1.61 3.44 -10.66
N LEU A 8 -1.95 3.17 -9.39
CA LEU A 8 -2.66 1.96 -8.98
C LEU A 8 -4.13 1.95 -9.39
N LEU A 9 -4.76 3.11 -9.60
CA LEU A 9 -6.16 3.17 -9.99
C LEU A 9 -6.35 2.50 -11.36
N GLY A 10 -7.28 1.56 -11.40
CA GLY A 10 -7.59 0.78 -12.58
C GLY A 10 -6.71 -0.45 -12.81
N GLN A 11 -5.63 -0.63 -12.04
CA GLN A 11 -4.83 -1.86 -12.05
C GLN A 11 -5.61 -3.05 -11.49
N ARG A 12 -5.10 -4.27 -11.70
CA ARG A 12 -5.70 -5.51 -11.16
C ARG A 12 -4.85 -6.06 -10.02
N LEU A 13 -5.45 -6.22 -8.85
CA LEU A 13 -4.91 -7.07 -7.80
C LEU A 13 -5.28 -8.52 -8.12
N VAL A 14 -4.29 -9.40 -8.18
CA VAL A 14 -4.47 -10.82 -8.51
C VAL A 14 -4.00 -11.65 -7.32
N ARG A 15 -4.80 -12.66 -6.95
CA ARG A 15 -4.47 -13.62 -5.90
C ARG A 15 -4.69 -15.03 -6.42
N LEU A 16 -3.69 -15.89 -6.23
CA LEU A 16 -3.81 -17.33 -6.40
C LEU A 16 -4.07 -17.97 -5.02
N ILE A 17 -5.13 -18.74 -4.89
CA ILE A 17 -5.49 -19.50 -3.67
C ILE A 17 -5.93 -20.89 -4.11
N ASP A 18 -5.25 -21.94 -3.63
CA ASP A 18 -5.60 -23.34 -3.92
C ASP A 18 -5.80 -23.62 -5.42
N GLY A 19 -4.96 -23.00 -6.27
CA GLY A 19 -5.05 -23.12 -7.74
C GLY A 19 -6.11 -22.24 -8.41
N VAL A 20 -6.95 -21.55 -7.63
CA VAL A 20 -7.96 -20.62 -8.13
C VAL A 20 -7.39 -19.22 -8.28
N ARG A 21 -7.60 -18.60 -9.45
CA ARG A 21 -7.21 -17.22 -9.73
C ARG A 21 -8.34 -16.25 -9.43
N LEU A 22 -8.20 -15.50 -8.35
CA LEU A 22 -9.05 -14.38 -8.00
C LEU A 22 -8.44 -13.08 -8.51
N SER A 23 -9.28 -12.14 -8.95
CA SER A 23 -8.79 -10.79 -9.29
C SER A 23 -9.86 -9.73 -9.12
N GLY A 24 -9.43 -8.52 -8.75
CA GLY A 24 -10.27 -7.34 -8.62
C GLY A 24 -9.57 -6.12 -9.23
N ARG A 25 -10.35 -5.17 -9.75
CA ARG A 25 -9.84 -3.88 -10.19
C ARG A 25 -9.73 -2.95 -8.99
N ILE A 26 -8.60 -2.26 -8.84
CA ILE A 26 -8.43 -1.22 -7.83
C ILE A 26 -9.23 0.00 -8.28
N VAL A 27 -10.25 0.36 -7.51
CA VAL A 27 -11.14 1.49 -7.81
C VAL A 27 -10.95 2.67 -6.86
N GLU A 28 -10.27 2.43 -5.74
CA GLU A 28 -10.02 3.42 -4.69
C GLU A 28 -8.66 3.12 -4.04
N VAL A 29 -7.98 4.19 -3.61
CA VAL A 29 -6.66 4.18 -2.97
C VAL A 29 -6.54 5.37 -2.02
N GLU A 30 -5.76 5.21 -0.96
CA GLU A 30 -5.33 6.31 -0.08
C GLU A 30 -3.81 6.36 -0.03
N ALA A 31 -3.25 7.57 0.10
CA ALA A 31 -1.81 7.78 0.20
C ALA A 31 -1.46 8.35 1.57
N TYR A 32 -0.59 7.64 2.30
CA TYR A 32 -0.04 8.08 3.57
C TYR A 32 1.41 8.58 3.38
N VAL A 33 1.68 9.84 3.71
CA VAL A 33 2.89 10.56 3.26
C VAL A 33 3.99 10.64 4.33
N GLY A 34 4.19 9.54 5.05
CA GLY A 34 5.30 9.43 6.02
C GLY A 34 4.98 9.99 7.40
N GLU A 35 5.97 10.58 8.06
CA GLU A 35 5.90 10.92 9.50
C GLU A 35 5.16 12.24 9.78
N GLU A 36 5.11 13.16 8.81
CA GLU A 36 4.38 14.43 8.93
C GLU A 36 2.86 14.25 8.78
N ASP A 37 2.44 13.15 8.19
CA ASP A 37 1.04 12.80 8.00
C ASP A 37 0.44 12.26 9.30
N GLN A 38 -0.42 13.06 9.93
CA GLN A 38 -1.05 12.70 11.21
C GLN A 38 -1.96 11.48 11.14
N ALA A 39 -2.44 11.09 9.95
CA ALA A 39 -3.22 9.87 9.78
C ALA A 39 -2.33 8.62 9.58
N SER A 40 -1.06 8.81 9.23
CA SER A 40 -0.11 7.73 8.93
C SER A 40 0.38 7.03 10.19
N HIS A 41 0.54 5.70 10.09
CA HIS A 41 1.24 4.93 11.12
C HIS A 41 2.73 5.29 11.25
N ALA A 42 3.33 5.92 10.25
CA ALA A 42 4.71 6.39 10.32
C ALA A 42 4.85 7.65 11.19
N ARG A 43 3.76 8.34 11.58
CA ARG A 43 3.83 9.55 12.43
C ARG A 43 4.53 9.37 13.78
N PHE A 44 4.60 8.12 14.26
CA PHE A 44 5.27 7.76 15.50
C PHE A 44 6.70 7.24 15.28
N GLY A 45 7.25 7.44 14.09
CA GLY A 45 8.49 6.82 13.66
C GLY A 45 8.35 5.30 13.44
N ARG A 46 9.50 4.66 13.25
CA ARG A 46 9.58 3.22 12.96
C ARG A 46 9.34 2.38 14.22
N THR A 47 8.45 1.41 14.09
CA THR A 47 8.12 0.38 15.08
C THR A 47 8.21 -1.00 14.42
N ARG A 48 8.13 -2.08 15.21
CA ARG A 48 8.07 -3.45 14.66
C ARG A 48 6.88 -3.67 13.71
N ARG A 49 5.72 -3.08 14.01
CA ARG A 49 4.49 -3.25 13.23
C ARG A 49 4.53 -2.53 11.88
N ASN A 50 5.04 -1.30 11.84
CA ASN A 50 5.08 -0.48 10.61
C ASN A 50 6.41 -0.59 9.85
N ALA A 51 7.31 -1.49 10.26
CA ALA A 51 8.62 -1.68 9.63
C ALA A 51 8.55 -1.85 8.09
N PRO A 52 7.55 -2.52 7.49
CA PRO A 52 7.42 -2.59 6.03
C PRO A 52 7.29 -1.23 5.34
N MET A 53 6.71 -0.21 6.00
CA MET A 53 6.56 1.15 5.44
C MET A 53 7.89 1.88 5.23
N TYR A 54 8.98 1.40 5.85
CA TYR A 54 10.34 1.94 5.76
C TYR A 54 11.25 1.09 4.86
N GLY A 55 10.71 0.04 4.24
CA GLY A 55 11.40 -0.81 3.29
C GLY A 55 11.41 -0.24 1.87
N PRO A 56 12.00 -0.96 0.90
CA PRO A 56 11.91 -0.58 -0.50
C PRO A 56 10.45 -0.61 -0.98
N PRO A 57 10.06 0.23 -1.96
CA PRO A 57 8.70 0.21 -2.51
C PRO A 57 8.30 -1.17 -3.06
N GLY A 58 7.07 -1.60 -2.77
CA GLY A 58 6.52 -2.89 -3.24
C GLY A 58 6.82 -4.12 -2.38
N HIS A 59 7.35 -3.91 -1.16
CA HIS A 59 7.67 -4.95 -0.19
C HIS A 59 6.50 -5.31 0.75
#